data_AF-A0A5K1DFZ4-F1
#
_entry.id   AF-A0A5K1DFZ4-F1
#
_cell.length_a   1.000
_cell.length_b   1.000
_cell.length_c   1.000
_cell.angle_alpha   90.00
_cell.angle_beta   90.00
_cell.angle_gamma   90.00
#
_symmetry.space_group_name_H-M   'P 1'
#
loop_
_entity.id
_entity.type
_entity.pdbx_description
1 polymer ?
#
loop_
_entity_poly.entity_id
_entity_poly.type
_entity_poly.pdbx_seq_one_letter_code
_entity_poly.pdbx_strand_id
1 'polypeptide(L)' 'MTGNPKLFHEYKLASGKERVSLADGSSTCVAGEGTLSLLDKFHVQGALHVPQFPLNLLS' A
#
# COMPACT_ATOMS: atom_id res chain seq x y z
N MET A 1 4.87 1.29 -4.55
CA MET A 1 5.78 2.47 -4.50
C MET A 1 5.06 3.80 -4.32
N THR A 2 3.76 3.87 -4.07
CA THR A 2 3.10 5.15 -3.78
C THR A 2 3.35 5.55 -2.33
N GLY A 3 4.61 5.91 -2.01
CA GLY A 3 5.01 6.40 -0.68
C GLY A 3 4.40 7.76 -0.29
N ASN A 4 3.45 8.26 -1.09
CA ASN A 4 2.73 9.49 -0.83
C ASN A 4 1.23 9.18 -0.68
N PRO A 5 0.66 9.29 0.54
CA PRO A 5 -0.77 9.02 0.78
C PRO A 5 -1.69 9.99 0.03
N LYS A 6 -1.20 11.15 -0.41
CA LYS A 6 -1.99 12.13 -1.18
C LYS A 6 -2.41 11.63 -2.57
N LEU A 7 -1.81 10.55 -3.06
CA LEU A 7 -2.17 9.94 -4.33
C LEU A 7 -3.45 9.11 -4.25
N PHE A 8 -3.86 8.73 -3.03
CA PHE A 8 -5.04 7.93 -2.79
C PHE A 8 -6.28 8.82 -2.68
N HIS A 9 -7.34 8.39 -3.33
CA HIS A 9 -8.69 8.89 -3.11
C HIS A 9 -9.33 8.10 -1.98
N GLU A 10 -10.14 8.76 -1.16
CA GLU A 10 -10.86 8.14 -0.03
C GLU A 10 -9.93 7.40 0.94
N TYR A 11 -8.72 7.95 1.15
CA TYR A 11 -7.71 7.34 1.98
C TYR A 11 -8.19 7.18 3.43
N LYS A 12 -8.11 5.95 3.94
CA LYS A 12 -8.39 5.60 5.32
C LYS A 12 -7.10 5.15 5.98
N LEU A 13 -6.79 5.76 7.13
CA LEU A 13 -5.69 5.31 7.97
C LEU A 13 -6.02 3.91 8.52
N ALA A 14 -5.04 3.01 8.45
CA ALA A 14 -5.15 1.69 9.04
C ALA A 14 -5.06 1.78 10.57
N SER A 15 -5.56 0.77 11.28
CA SER A 15 -5.45 0.73 12.75
C SER A 15 -4.03 0.45 13.24
N GLY A 16 -3.13 0.08 12.33
CA GLY A 16 -1.73 -0.28 12.60
C GLY A 16 -1.54 -1.73 13.02
N LYS A 17 -2.64 -2.49 13.15
CA LYS A 17 -2.62 -3.95 13.41
C LYS A 17 -2.53 -4.74 12.11
N GLU A 18 -2.97 -4.14 11.01
CA GLU A 18 -2.94 -4.72 9.68
C GLU A 18 -1.49 -4.79 9.21
N ARG A 19 -1.09 -5.99 8.79
CA ARG A 19 0.26 -6.28 8.31
C ARG A 19 0.18 -7.07 7.02
N VAL A 20 1.19 -6.91 6.18
CA VAL A 20 1.40 -7.75 5.00
C VAL A 20 2.66 -8.58 5.21
N SER A 21 2.56 -9.87 4.87
CA SER A 21 3.71 -10.76 4.85
C SER A 21 4.54 -10.53 3.59
N LEU A 22 5.85 -10.57 3.76
CA LEU A 22 6.83 -10.36 2.72
C LEU A 22 7.42 -11.72 2.29
N ALA A 23 7.97 -11.77 1.08
CA ALA A 23 8.52 -13.01 0.52
C ALA A 23 9.74 -13.54 1.28
N ASP A 24 10.45 -12.66 2.00
CA ASP A 24 11.55 -13.01 2.91
C ASP A 24 11.08 -13.60 4.25
N GLY A 25 9.77 -13.80 4.42
CA GLY A 25 9.15 -14.32 5.64
C GLY A 25 8.92 -13.26 6.72
N SER A 26 9.37 -12.02 6.52
CA SER A 26 9.08 -10.91 7.44
C SER A 26 7.68 -10.32 7.22
N SER A 27 7.29 -9.33 8.02
CA SER A 27 6.02 -8.61 7.82
C SER A 27 6.17 -7.12 8.10
N THR A 28 5.42 -6.30 7.37
CA THR A 28 5.42 -4.85 7.49
C THR A 28 4.01 -4.32 7.71
N CYS A 29 3.89 -3.18 8.40
CA CYS A 29 2.60 -2.59 8.74
C CYS A 29 1.96 -1.91 7.51
N VAL A 30 0.65 -2.02 7.40
CA VAL A 30 -0.15 -1.21 6.50
C VAL A 30 -0.40 0.14 7.16
N ALA A 31 -0.11 1.24 6.47
CA ALA A 31 -0.37 2.59 6.96
C ALA A 31 -1.79 3.08 6.62
N GLY A 32 -2.42 2.50 5.60
CA GLY A 32 -3.78 2.79 5.21
C GLY A 32 -4.16 2.15 3.89
N GLU A 33 -5.35 2.48 3.43
CA GLU A 33 -5.97 1.95 2.22
C GLU A 33 -6.73 3.07 1.50
N GLY A 34 -6.80 2.99 0.18
CA GLY A 34 -7.66 3.88 -0.60
C GLY A 34 -7.74 3.47 -2.05
N THR A 35 -8.25 4.36 -2.88
CA THR A 35 -8.36 4.14 -4.33
C THR A 35 -7.26 4.88 -5.07
N LEU A 36 -6.50 4.20 -5.92
CA LEU A 36 -5.51 4.81 -6.81
C LEU A 36 -6.06 4.89 -8.22
N SER A 37 -5.96 6.08 -8.82
CA SER A 37 -6.23 6.27 -10.24
C SER A 37 -4.91 6.18 -11.01
N LEU A 38 -4.76 5.14 -11.83
CA LEU A 38 -3.65 4.96 -12.74
C LEU A 38 -4.06 5.31 -14.17
N LEU A 39 -3.24 6.14 -14.82
CA LEU A 39 -3.39 6.52 -16.24
C LEU A 39 -4.80 7.02 -16.57
N ASP A 40 -5.46 7.69 -15.61
CA ASP A 40 -6.79 8.30 -15.67
C ASP A 40 -7.97 7.38 -16.06
N LYS A 41 -7.72 6.07 -16.20
CA LYS A 41 -8.72 5.09 -16.63
C LYS A 41 -8.81 3.87 -15.73
N PHE A 42 -7.76 3.59 -14.97
CA PHE A 42 -7.70 2.42 -14.10
C PHE A 42 -7.83 2.85 -12.65
N HIS A 43 -8.95 2.49 -12.04
CA HIS A 43 -9.14 2.70 -10.61
C HIS A 43 -8.83 1.40 -9.88
N VAL A 44 -7.74 1.41 -9.11
CA VAL A 44 -7.41 0.32 -8.20
C VAL A 44 -8.05 0.65 -6.86
N GLN A 45 -9.19 0.02 -6.60
CA GLN A 45 -9.85 0.08 -5.30
C GLN A 45 -9.13 -0.84 -4.31
N GLY A 46 -9.14 -0.45 -3.03
CA GLY A 46 -8.51 -1.20 -1.95
C GLY A 46 -6.99 -1.30 -2.06
N ALA A 47 -6.35 -0.30 -2.67
CA ALA A 47 -4.90 -0.24 -2.73
C ALA A 47 -4.33 0.01 -1.33
N LEU A 48 -3.43 -0.88 -0.89
CA LEU A 48 -2.77 -0.76 0.40
C LEU A 48 -1.58 0.19 0.31
N HIS A 49 -1.51 1.14 1.24
CA HIS A 49 -0.36 2.00 1.45
C HIS A 49 0.58 1.36 2.46
N VAL A 50 1.71 0.86 1.96
CA VAL A 50 2.77 0.23 2.77
C VAL A 50 4.05 1.05 2.60
N PRO A 51 4.34 2.01 3.49
CA PRO A 51 5.42 2.99 3.30
C PRO A 51 6.81 2.35 3.37
N GLN A 52 6.93 1.25 4.12
CA GLN A 52 8.17 0.52 4.31
C GLN A 52 8.05 -0.85 3.65
N PHE A 53 7.99 -0.82 2.32
CA PHE A 53 7.95 -2.02 1.50
C PHE A 53 9.33 -2.25 0.88
N PRO A 54 10.03 -3.35 1.17
CA PRO A 54 11.35 -3.60 0.61
C PRO A 54 11.25 -3.70 -0.91
N LEU A 55 12.05 -2.90 -1.62
CA LEU A 55 12.11 -2.90 -3.08
C LEU A 55 12.75 -4.18 -3.65
N ASN A 56 13.45 -4.94 -2.81
CA ASN A 56 14.11 -6.18 -3.18
C ASN A 56 13.24 -7.38 -2.82
N LEU A 57 12.12 -7.54 -3.53
CA LEU A 57 11.46 -8.84 -3.61
C LEU A 57 12.30 -9.68 -4.57
N LEU A 58 13.11 -10.59 -4.04
CA LEU A 58 13.82 -11.57 -4.88
C LEU A 58 12.77 -12.31 -5.73
N SER A 59 12.94 -12.23 -7.04
CA SER A 59 12.11 -12.87 -8.07
C SER A 59 12.27 -14.40 -8.08
#